data_AF-A0A383AKU4-F1
#
_entry.id   AF-A0A383AKU4-F1
#
_cell.length_a   1.000
_cell.length_b   1.000
_cell.length_c   1.000
_cell.angle_alpha   90.00
_cell.angle_beta   90.00
_cell.angle_gamma   90.00
#
_symmetry.space_group_name_H-M   'P 1'
#
loop_
_entity.id
_entity.type
_entity.pdbx_description
1 polymer ?
#
loop_
_entity_poly.entity_id
_entity_poly.type
_entity_poly.pdbx_seq_one_letter_code
_entity_poly.pdbx_strand_id
1 'polypeptide(L)'
;MVRRALIFSVAILAVAAPAFAQSEPYRVFDTRPVITEGPYLVATSETTVTVVWLTDTPSHAEVRYGPGSDLSMVAQPQLDGLVPVGTRHVVHLNKLLPGTSYSYEVVATRVVKLKAYWPDKGLDVRSGPHQFTTFDRRRPSVSFSVVTDTHEDTGRINRLNQAIDWDSTDFLVHTGDAFHWIDTEEHLFRAWLRPT
;
A
#
# COMPACT_ATOMS: atom_id res chain seq x y z
N MET A 1 -0.22 73.11 -29.30
CA MET A 1 0.95 72.29 -28.90
C MET A 1 0.46 70.88 -28.59
N VAL A 2 0.83 69.91 -29.43
CA VAL A 2 0.30 68.54 -29.43
C VAL A 2 1.04 67.70 -28.39
N ARG A 3 0.31 67.10 -27.43
CA ARG A 3 0.87 66.12 -26.47
C ARG A 3 1.07 64.78 -27.19
N ARG A 4 2.32 64.32 -27.31
CA ARG A 4 2.65 62.96 -27.75
C ARG A 4 2.69 62.05 -26.53
N ALA A 5 1.79 61.07 -26.46
CA ALA A 5 1.88 59.97 -25.51
C ALA A 5 2.70 58.84 -26.15
N LEU A 6 3.81 58.46 -25.52
CA LEU A 6 4.58 57.27 -25.90
C LEU A 6 4.02 56.08 -25.13
N ILE A 7 3.44 55.11 -25.83
CA ILE A 7 3.03 53.83 -25.25
C ILE A 7 4.19 52.86 -25.44
N PHE A 8 4.82 52.43 -24.35
CA PHE A 8 5.75 51.31 -24.34
C PHE A 8 4.95 50.02 -24.13
N SER A 9 4.75 49.25 -25.19
CA SER A 9 4.23 47.88 -25.10
C SER A 9 5.39 46.95 -24.76
N VAL A 10 5.44 46.47 -23.52
CA VAL A 10 6.33 45.36 -23.13
C VAL A 10 5.66 44.07 -23.56
N ALA A 11 6.17 43.43 -24.62
CA ALA A 11 5.82 42.07 -24.95
C ALA A 11 6.54 41.13 -23.98
N ILE A 12 5.83 40.58 -22.99
CA ILE A 12 6.34 39.49 -22.16
C ILE A 12 6.26 38.22 -23.00
N LEU A 13 7.39 37.83 -23.58
CA LEU A 13 7.53 36.51 -24.20
C LEU A 13 7.61 35.49 -23.06
N ALA A 14 6.49 34.84 -22.75
CA ALA A 14 6.45 33.73 -21.82
C ALA A 14 7.16 32.52 -22.44
N VAL A 15 8.48 32.45 -22.29
CA VAL A 15 9.23 31.22 -22.57
C VAL A 15 8.87 30.25 -21.45
N ALA A 16 8.04 29.25 -21.76
CA ALA A 16 7.84 28.11 -20.89
C ALA A 16 9.16 27.34 -20.81
N ALA A 17 9.99 27.67 -19.82
CA ALA A 17 11.10 26.81 -19.44
C ALA A 17 10.49 25.51 -18.88
N PRO A 18 10.88 24.33 -19.37
CA PRO A 18 10.53 23.10 -18.68
C PRO A 18 11.05 23.22 -17.24
N ALA A 19 10.14 23.08 -16.27
CA ALA A 19 10.52 22.92 -14.88
C ALA A 19 11.26 21.60 -14.77
N PHE A 20 12.60 21.64 -14.90
CA PHE A 20 13.43 20.51 -14.53
C PHE A 20 13.20 20.27 -13.05
N ALA A 21 12.73 19.07 -12.71
CA ALA A 21 12.67 18.60 -11.33
C ALA A 21 14.01 18.94 -10.67
N GLN A 22 13.96 19.62 -9.52
CA GLN A 22 15.14 19.93 -8.73
C GLN A 22 15.91 18.63 -8.55
N SER A 23 17.15 18.57 -9.07
CA SER A 23 17.98 17.37 -9.00
C SER A 23 18.06 16.92 -7.55
N GLU A 24 17.41 15.81 -7.20
CA GLU A 24 17.35 15.36 -5.81
C GLU A 24 18.78 14.96 -5.38
N PRO A 25 19.46 15.72 -4.50
CA PRO A 25 20.89 15.60 -4.27
C PRO A 25 21.23 14.44 -3.31
N TYR A 26 20.54 13.31 -3.41
CA TYR A 26 20.82 12.12 -2.61
C TYR A 26 21.62 11.08 -3.38
N ARG A 27 22.37 10.27 -2.64
CA ARG A 27 23.08 9.13 -3.20
C ARG A 27 22.11 7.97 -3.38
N VAL A 28 22.13 7.36 -4.56
CA VAL A 28 21.46 6.08 -4.82
C VAL A 28 22.48 4.95 -4.71
N PHE A 29 22.13 3.92 -3.94
CA PHE A 29 22.91 2.71 -3.76
C PHE A 29 22.25 1.55 -4.52
N ASP A 30 23.05 0.69 -5.14
CA ASP A 30 22.58 -0.54 -5.78
C ASP A 30 22.29 -1.62 -4.73
N THR A 31 21.24 -1.38 -3.94
CA THR A 31 20.72 -2.29 -2.91
C THR A 31 19.20 -2.17 -2.87
N ARG A 32 18.50 -3.29 -2.78
CA ARG A 32 17.04 -3.36 -2.69
C ARG A 32 16.62 -3.86 -1.30
N PRO A 33 15.45 -3.47 -0.78
CA PRO A 33 14.86 -4.18 0.34
C PRO A 33 14.25 -5.50 -0.15
N VAL A 34 13.98 -6.41 0.78
CA VAL A 34 13.19 -7.62 0.56
C VAL A 34 11.83 -7.44 1.22
N ILE A 35 10.74 -7.73 0.50
CA ILE A 35 9.41 -7.84 1.12
C ILE A 35 9.39 -9.16 1.89
N THR A 36 9.28 -9.08 3.21
CA THR A 36 9.34 -10.24 4.10
C THR A 36 7.97 -10.83 4.37
N GLU A 37 6.93 -9.99 4.42
CA GLU A 37 5.55 -10.41 4.67
C GLU A 37 4.56 -9.57 3.84
N GLY A 38 3.46 -10.20 3.43
CA GLY A 38 2.41 -9.58 2.62
C GLY A 38 2.75 -9.43 1.13
N PRO A 39 2.07 -8.51 0.42
CA PRO A 39 1.03 -7.62 0.94
C PRO A 39 -0.26 -8.36 1.31
N TYR A 40 -0.88 -7.95 2.41
CA TYR A 40 -2.20 -8.42 2.81
C TYR A 40 -3.16 -7.25 3.06
N LEU A 41 -4.45 -7.52 2.87
CA LEU A 41 -5.51 -6.51 2.96
C LEU A 41 -6.23 -6.61 4.29
N VAL A 42 -6.49 -5.46 4.90
CA VAL A 42 -7.27 -5.35 6.13
C VAL A 42 -8.33 -4.26 6.00
N ALA A 43 -9.44 -4.44 6.71
CA ALA A 43 -10.54 -3.48 6.79
C ALA A 43 -11.06 -3.02 5.41
N THR A 44 -11.21 -3.95 4.46
CA THR A 44 -11.88 -3.69 3.19
C THR A 44 -13.32 -3.23 3.45
N SER A 45 -13.72 -2.15 2.80
CA SER A 45 -15.08 -1.63 2.81
C SER A 45 -15.56 -1.39 1.38
N GLU A 46 -16.70 -0.72 1.22
CA GLU A 46 -17.19 -0.31 -0.09
C GLU A 46 -16.33 0.80 -0.73
N THR A 47 -15.58 1.56 0.06
CA THR A 47 -14.86 2.75 -0.42
C THR A 47 -13.43 2.86 0.08
N THR A 48 -12.97 1.89 0.88
CA THR A 48 -11.63 1.88 1.48
C THR A 48 -11.04 0.48 1.52
N VAL A 49 -9.71 0.40 1.52
CA VAL A 49 -8.97 -0.79 1.96
C VAL A 49 -7.64 -0.35 2.56
N THR A 50 -7.10 -1.11 3.50
CA THR A 50 -5.75 -0.90 4.02
C THR A 50 -4.83 -2.01 3.53
N VAL A 51 -3.72 -1.63 2.91
CA VAL A 51 -2.70 -2.53 2.40
C VAL A 51 -1.53 -2.54 3.39
N VAL A 52 -1.12 -3.73 3.83
CA VAL A 52 -0.05 -3.90 4.82
C VAL A 52 1.00 -4.86 4.30
N TRP A 53 2.28 -4.51 4.45
CA TRP A 53 3.41 -5.36 4.13
C TRP A 53 4.63 -4.98 4.97
N LEU A 54 5.60 -5.88 5.05
CA LEU A 54 6.85 -5.66 5.77
C LEU A 54 8.06 -5.79 4.86
N THR A 55 9.15 -5.12 5.24
CA THR A 55 10.46 -5.23 4.58
C THR A 55 11.59 -5.50 5.57
N ASP A 56 12.63 -6.16 5.09
CA ASP A 56 13.85 -6.45 5.86
C ASP A 56 14.64 -5.21 6.28
N THR A 57 14.41 -4.08 5.60
CA THR A 57 15.13 -2.83 5.81
C THR A 57 14.24 -1.60 5.71
N PRO A 58 14.61 -0.50 6.39
CA PRO A 58 13.82 0.72 6.39
C PRO A 58 13.56 1.21 4.96
N SER A 59 12.32 1.48 4.63
CA SER A 59 11.89 1.85 3.28
C SER A 59 10.83 2.95 3.31
N HIS A 60 10.74 3.72 2.23
CA HIS A 60 9.52 4.46 1.92
C HIS A 60 8.52 3.51 1.26
N ALA A 61 7.25 3.70 1.58
CA ALA A 61 6.15 2.89 1.09
C ALA A 61 5.29 3.64 0.08
N GLU A 62 4.88 2.94 -0.97
CA GLU A 62 3.93 3.40 -1.97
C GLU A 62 3.05 2.23 -2.39
N VAL A 63 1.77 2.51 -2.64
CA VAL A 63 0.85 1.58 -3.32
C VAL A 63 0.45 2.19 -4.64
N ARG A 64 0.68 1.45 -5.72
CA ARG A 64 0.15 1.78 -7.04
C ARG A 64 -1.12 0.98 -7.26
N TYR A 65 -2.19 1.61 -7.74
CA TYR A 65 -3.49 0.95 -7.85
C TYR A 65 -4.38 1.59 -8.91
N GLY A 66 -5.49 0.93 -9.22
CA GLY A 66 -6.49 1.42 -10.17
C GLY A 66 -7.54 0.36 -10.49
N PRO A 67 -8.68 0.75 -11.08
CA PRO A 67 -9.73 -0.18 -11.45
C PRO A 67 -9.27 -1.12 -12.57
N GLY A 68 -9.75 -2.36 -12.57
CA GLY A 68 -9.34 -3.37 -13.55
C GLY A 68 -7.86 -3.68 -13.42
N SER A 69 -7.08 -3.47 -14.49
CA SER A 69 -5.62 -3.68 -14.55
C SER A 69 -4.81 -2.39 -14.45
N ASP A 70 -5.45 -1.26 -14.13
CA ASP A 70 -4.77 0.03 -14.02
C ASP A 70 -3.91 0.10 -12.73
N LEU A 71 -2.74 0.72 -12.83
CA LEU A 71 -1.80 1.00 -11.72
C LEU A 71 -1.32 2.46 -11.74
N SER A 72 -2.09 3.35 -12.37
CA SER A 72 -1.74 4.77 -12.54
C SER A 72 -1.93 5.61 -11.28
N MET A 73 -2.80 5.20 -10.35
CA MET A 73 -3.03 5.90 -9.10
C MET A 73 -1.96 5.54 -8.07
N VAL A 74 -1.59 6.50 -7.24
CA VAL A 74 -0.53 6.34 -6.25
C VAL A 74 -1.03 6.79 -4.88
N ALA A 75 -0.81 5.96 -3.87
CA ALA A 75 -1.04 6.29 -2.47
C ALA A 75 0.24 6.07 -1.66
N GLN A 76 0.50 6.96 -0.71
CA GLN A 76 1.63 6.90 0.21
C GLN A 76 1.12 7.10 1.63
N PRO A 77 1.74 6.47 2.65
CA PRO A 77 1.38 6.72 4.02
C PRO A 77 1.79 8.13 4.43
N GLN A 78 0.98 8.76 5.28
CA GLN A 78 1.34 9.99 5.97
C GLN A 78 1.10 9.81 7.46
N LEU A 79 2.11 10.14 8.26
CA LEU A 79 2.03 10.18 9.71
C LEU A 79 2.51 11.57 10.16
N ASP A 80 1.63 12.33 10.79
CA ASP A 80 1.91 13.70 11.27
C ASP A 80 2.47 14.63 10.16
N GLY A 81 1.99 14.46 8.92
CA GLY A 81 2.42 15.23 7.75
C GLY A 81 3.77 14.79 7.15
N LEU A 82 4.37 13.70 7.64
CA LEU A 82 5.61 13.13 7.14
C LEU A 82 5.35 11.81 6.41
N VAL A 83 6.19 11.49 5.43
CA VAL A 83 6.25 10.15 4.85
C VAL A 83 7.08 9.28 5.79
N PRO A 84 6.49 8.28 6.46
CA PRO A 84 7.22 7.45 7.41
C PRO A 84 8.27 6.59 6.70
N VAL A 85 9.35 6.31 7.44
CA VAL A 85 10.40 5.37 7.04
C VAL A 85 10.47 4.28 8.10
N GLY A 86 10.27 3.04 7.68
CA GLY A 86 10.26 1.90 8.60
C GLY A 86 10.29 0.57 7.86
N THR A 87 10.13 -0.51 8.61
CA THR A 87 10.06 -1.88 8.09
C THR A 87 8.63 -2.41 8.02
N ARG A 88 7.68 -1.75 8.70
CA ARG A 88 6.25 -2.04 8.61
C ARG A 88 5.54 -0.92 7.86
N HIS A 89 4.83 -1.27 6.81
CA HIS A 89 4.19 -0.34 5.90
C HIS A 89 2.68 -0.53 5.95
N VAL A 90 1.95 0.57 6.14
CA VAL A 90 0.49 0.58 6.23
C VAL A 90 -0.02 1.72 5.35
N VAL A 91 -0.67 1.39 4.25
CA VAL A 91 -1.18 2.39 3.30
C VAL A 91 -2.69 2.25 3.16
N HIS A 92 -3.39 3.37 3.37
CA HIS A 92 -4.83 3.44 3.26
C HIS A 92 -5.22 3.90 1.86
N LEU A 93 -5.96 3.06 1.14
CA LEU A 93 -6.65 3.42 -0.08
C LEU A 93 -8.07 3.86 0.27
N ASN A 94 -8.49 4.98 -0.27
CA ASN A 94 -9.77 5.61 0.04
C ASN A 94 -10.40 6.21 -1.22
N LYS A 95 -11.68 6.60 -1.12
CA LYS A 95 -12.50 7.06 -2.24
C LYS A 95 -12.60 6.04 -3.38
N LEU A 96 -12.59 4.75 -3.04
CA LEU A 96 -12.83 3.66 -3.98
C LEU A 96 -14.31 3.59 -4.35
N LEU A 97 -14.61 2.99 -5.50
CA LEU A 97 -15.97 2.73 -5.94
C LEU A 97 -16.48 1.39 -5.35
N PRO A 98 -17.73 1.30 -4.86
CA PRO A 98 -18.31 0.04 -4.40
C PRO A 98 -18.37 -1.03 -5.49
N GLY A 99 -18.23 -2.31 -5.11
CA GLY A 99 -18.36 -3.47 -6.02
C GLY A 99 -17.38 -3.47 -7.19
N THR A 100 -16.23 -2.81 -7.05
CA THR A 100 -15.28 -2.59 -8.13
C THR A 100 -14.00 -3.38 -7.88
N SER A 101 -13.55 -4.11 -8.91
CA SER A 101 -12.26 -4.81 -8.88
C SER A 101 -11.13 -3.81 -9.14
N TYR A 102 -10.14 -3.81 -8.27
CA TYR A 102 -8.93 -3.01 -8.36
C TYR A 102 -7.71 -3.91 -8.51
N SER A 103 -6.77 -3.51 -9.36
CA SER A 103 -5.38 -4.01 -9.29
C SER A 103 -4.57 -3.10 -8.38
N TYR A 104 -3.60 -3.67 -7.68
CA TYR A 104 -2.62 -2.92 -6.91
C TYR A 104 -1.25 -3.62 -6.87
N GLU A 105 -0.18 -2.86 -6.70
CA GLU A 105 1.14 -3.38 -6.33
C GLU A 105 1.72 -2.54 -5.19
N VAL A 106 2.45 -3.16 -4.27
CA VAL A 106 3.21 -2.42 -3.26
C VAL A 106 4.63 -2.16 -3.78
N VAL A 107 5.13 -0.97 -3.50
CA VAL A 107 6.48 -0.52 -3.85
C VAL A 107 7.17 -0.08 -2.56
N ALA A 108 8.33 -0.66 -2.30
CA ALA A 108 9.17 -0.28 -1.17
C ALA A 108 10.53 0.21 -1.67
N THR A 109 10.84 1.48 -1.43
CA THR A 109 12.12 2.09 -1.79
C THR A 109 13.02 2.15 -0.57
N ARG A 110 14.13 1.40 -0.58
CA ARG A 110 15.04 1.34 0.56
C ARG A 110 15.58 2.72 0.94
N VAL A 111 15.62 2.99 2.24
CA VAL A 111 16.29 4.15 2.82
C VAL A 111 17.60 3.68 3.45
N VAL A 112 18.71 4.03 2.81
CA VAL A 112 20.05 3.66 3.28
C VAL A 112 20.50 4.57 4.41
N LYS A 113 20.19 5.87 4.31
CA LYS A 113 20.50 6.84 5.36
C LYS A 113 19.43 7.92 5.41
N LEU A 114 18.71 8.00 6.52
CA LEU A 114 17.76 9.07 6.76
C LEU A 114 18.50 10.40 6.95
N LYS A 115 18.04 11.45 6.26
CA LYS A 115 18.56 12.82 6.36
C LYS A 115 17.37 13.78 6.44
N ALA A 116 17.63 15.02 6.86
CA ALA A 116 16.58 16.01 7.09
C ALA A 116 15.74 16.37 5.85
N TYR A 117 16.33 16.31 4.65
CA TYR A 117 15.64 16.69 3.40
C TYR A 117 15.71 15.59 2.34
N TRP A 118 16.92 15.07 2.09
CA TRP A 118 17.17 14.14 0.98
C TRP A 118 17.82 12.86 1.50
N PRO A 119 17.04 11.86 1.95
CA PRO A 119 17.60 10.60 2.42
C PRO A 119 18.37 9.91 1.32
N ASP A 120 19.50 9.27 1.66
CA ASP A 120 20.16 8.38 0.72
C ASP A 120 19.29 7.14 0.51
N LYS A 121 19.08 6.77 -0.76
CA LYS A 121 18.13 5.73 -1.16
C LYS A 121 18.85 4.52 -1.74
N GLY A 122 18.21 3.37 -1.63
CA GLY A 122 18.48 2.22 -2.49
C GLY A 122 17.55 2.21 -3.69
N LEU A 123 17.50 1.07 -4.36
CA LEU A 123 16.51 0.78 -5.40
C LEU A 123 15.20 0.29 -4.76
N ASP A 124 14.11 0.30 -5.53
CA ASP A 124 12.82 -0.22 -5.09
C ASP A 124 12.70 -1.74 -5.24
N VAL A 125 11.79 -2.35 -4.48
CA VAL A 125 11.24 -3.68 -4.76
C VAL A 125 9.74 -3.54 -4.96
N ARG A 126 9.17 -4.40 -5.79
CA ARG A 126 7.73 -4.44 -6.09
C ARG A 126 7.19 -5.84 -5.88
N SER A 127 5.98 -5.94 -5.35
CA SER A 127 5.30 -7.22 -5.18
C SER A 127 4.80 -7.82 -6.49
N GLY A 128 4.66 -7.00 -7.54
CA GLY A 128 3.84 -7.33 -8.70
C GLY A 128 2.34 -7.09 -8.42
N PRO A 129 1.49 -7.22 -9.45
CA PRO A 129 0.08 -6.89 -9.33
C PRO A 129 -0.69 -7.96 -8.55
N HIS A 130 -1.51 -7.50 -7.63
CA HIS A 130 -2.53 -8.23 -6.89
C HIS A 130 -3.90 -7.61 -7.18
N GLN A 131 -4.98 -8.30 -6.79
CA GLN A 131 -6.34 -7.80 -7.00
C GLN A 131 -7.18 -7.89 -5.73
N PHE A 132 -8.16 -6.98 -5.63
CA PHE A 132 -9.23 -7.07 -4.65
C PHE A 132 -10.50 -6.43 -5.19
N THR A 133 -11.64 -6.79 -4.61
CA THR A 133 -12.93 -6.17 -4.92
C THR A 133 -13.49 -5.50 -3.67
N THR A 134 -13.90 -4.24 -3.80
CA THR A 134 -14.60 -3.53 -2.72
C THR A 134 -15.99 -4.11 -2.50
N PHE A 135 -16.51 -3.99 -1.27
CA PHE A 135 -17.87 -4.45 -0.98
C PHE A 135 -18.93 -3.64 -1.76
N ASP A 136 -20.11 -4.21 -1.94
CA ASP A 136 -21.27 -3.55 -2.53
C ASP A 136 -22.53 -3.90 -1.74
N ARG A 137 -23.05 -2.94 -0.96
CA ARG A 137 -24.28 -3.08 -0.17
C ARG A 137 -25.52 -3.38 -1.01
N ARG A 138 -25.48 -3.18 -2.33
CA ARG A 138 -26.61 -3.43 -3.23
C ARG A 138 -26.69 -4.88 -3.67
N ARG A 139 -25.65 -5.70 -3.41
CA ARG A 139 -25.73 -7.13 -3.70
C ARG A 139 -26.82 -7.76 -2.82
N PRO A 140 -27.69 -8.60 -3.39
CA PRO A 140 -28.80 -9.20 -2.65
C PRO A 140 -28.36 -10.27 -1.64
N SER A 141 -27.09 -10.70 -1.69
CA SER A 141 -26.52 -11.71 -0.82
C SER A 141 -25.02 -11.46 -0.60
N VAL A 142 -24.51 -11.99 0.51
CA VAL A 142 -23.09 -12.04 0.88
C VAL A 142 -22.76 -13.45 1.35
N SER A 143 -21.57 -13.93 0.99
CA SER A 143 -21.00 -15.21 1.43
C SER A 143 -19.76 -14.95 2.25
N PHE A 144 -19.65 -15.53 3.43
CA PHE A 144 -18.45 -15.40 4.24
C PHE A 144 -18.21 -16.66 5.06
N SER A 145 -16.94 -16.94 5.30
CA SER A 145 -16.50 -18.03 6.17
C SER A 145 -16.11 -17.48 7.53
N VAL A 146 -16.29 -18.27 8.59
CA VAL A 146 -15.92 -17.90 9.96
C VAL A 146 -14.96 -18.94 10.52
N VAL A 147 -13.84 -18.47 11.06
CA VAL A 147 -12.84 -19.27 11.76
C VAL A 147 -12.63 -18.70 13.17
N THR A 148 -12.42 -19.57 14.15
CA THR A 148 -12.25 -19.18 15.56
C THR A 148 -11.48 -20.25 16.31
N ASP A 149 -10.93 -19.90 17.47
CA ASP A 149 -10.40 -20.86 18.45
C ASP A 149 -9.31 -21.77 17.84
N THR A 150 -8.47 -21.19 16.99
CA THR A 150 -7.40 -21.91 16.31
C THR A 150 -6.22 -22.18 17.24
N HIS A 151 -6.02 -21.36 18.28
CA HIS A 151 -5.05 -21.61 19.35
C HIS A 151 -3.67 -22.08 18.84
N GLU A 152 -3.16 -21.41 17.80
CA GLU A 152 -1.85 -21.65 17.18
C GLU A 152 -1.68 -23.04 16.55
N ASP A 153 -2.74 -23.86 16.51
CA ASP A 153 -2.76 -25.19 15.91
C ASP A 153 -2.75 -25.07 14.38
N THR A 154 -1.55 -24.95 13.80
CA THR A 154 -1.37 -24.80 12.35
C THR A 154 -1.97 -25.96 11.55
N GLY A 155 -2.01 -27.16 12.12
CA GLY A 155 -2.68 -28.32 11.53
C GLY A 155 -4.20 -28.11 11.43
N ARG A 156 -4.82 -27.54 12.46
CA ARG A 156 -6.23 -27.14 12.44
C ARG A 156 -6.48 -26.00 11.49
N ILE A 157 -5.66 -24.96 11.51
CA ILE A 157 -5.78 -23.81 10.59
C ILE A 157 -5.76 -24.31 9.14
N ASN A 158 -4.82 -25.20 8.80
CA ASN A 158 -4.73 -25.78 7.45
C ASN A 158 -5.98 -26.57 7.06
N ARG A 159 -6.53 -27.40 7.96
CA ARG A 159 -7.78 -28.14 7.69
C ARG A 159 -8.98 -27.20 7.54
N LEU A 160 -9.08 -26.14 8.36
CA LEU A 160 -10.14 -25.14 8.25
C LEU A 160 -10.03 -24.37 6.94
N ASN A 161 -8.82 -23.97 6.54
CA ASN A 161 -8.58 -23.31 5.26
C ASN A 161 -8.94 -24.20 4.07
N GLN A 162 -8.73 -25.52 4.16
CA GLN A 162 -9.14 -26.47 3.11
C GLN A 162 -10.67 -26.69 3.06
N ALA A 163 -11.39 -26.42 4.15
CA ALA A 163 -12.84 -26.53 4.20
C ALA A 163 -13.57 -25.28 3.66
N ILE A 164 -12.85 -24.16 3.54
CA ILE A 164 -13.39 -22.92 2.96
C ILE A 164 -13.50 -23.07 1.44
N ASP A 165 -14.68 -22.74 0.91
CA ASP A 165 -14.88 -22.56 -0.52
C ASP A 165 -14.36 -21.16 -0.93
N TRP A 166 -13.09 -21.11 -1.32
CA TRP A 166 -12.42 -19.87 -1.73
C TRP A 166 -12.93 -19.27 -3.03
N ASP A 167 -13.65 -20.05 -3.85
CA ASP A 167 -14.23 -19.57 -5.10
C ASP A 167 -15.51 -18.75 -4.86
N SER A 168 -16.20 -18.98 -3.74
CA SER A 168 -17.49 -18.36 -3.43
C SER A 168 -17.52 -17.52 -2.15
N THR A 169 -16.55 -17.64 -1.24
CA THR A 169 -16.47 -16.79 -0.04
C THR A 169 -16.05 -15.37 -0.41
N ASP A 170 -16.84 -14.36 -0.05
CA ASP A 170 -16.49 -12.95 -0.32
C ASP A 170 -15.38 -12.47 0.65
N PHE A 171 -15.38 -12.97 1.89
CA PHE A 171 -14.33 -12.71 2.89
C PHE A 171 -14.30 -13.78 3.98
N LEU A 172 -13.20 -13.82 4.73
CA LEU A 172 -13.02 -14.63 5.92
C LEU A 172 -13.10 -13.74 7.17
N VAL A 173 -13.89 -14.16 8.16
CA VAL A 173 -13.92 -13.55 9.48
C VAL A 173 -13.23 -14.47 10.47
N HIS A 174 -12.19 -13.97 11.14
CA HIS A 174 -11.61 -14.66 12.29
C HIS A 174 -12.16 -14.04 13.57
N THR A 175 -12.93 -14.78 14.39
CA THR A 175 -13.68 -14.19 15.52
C THR A 175 -12.94 -14.15 16.85
N GLY A 176 -11.75 -14.74 16.95
CA GLY A 176 -10.91 -14.63 18.13
C GLY A 176 -10.15 -15.92 18.44
N ASP A 177 -9.37 -15.90 19.52
CA ASP A 177 -8.70 -17.07 20.11
C ASP A 177 -7.80 -17.86 19.15
N ALA A 178 -7.09 -17.16 18.28
CA ALA A 178 -6.04 -17.83 17.51
C ALA A 178 -4.72 -17.98 18.24
N PHE A 179 -4.49 -17.16 19.27
CA PHE A 179 -3.25 -17.18 20.03
C PHE A 179 -3.56 -17.56 21.47
N HIS A 180 -2.70 -18.38 22.05
CA HIS A 180 -2.61 -18.49 23.50
C HIS A 180 -1.89 -17.26 24.08
N TRP A 181 -0.85 -16.79 23.40
CA TRP A 181 -0.10 -15.58 23.72
C TRP A 181 0.70 -15.12 22.47
N ILE A 182 1.30 -13.92 22.51
CA ILE A 182 2.14 -13.42 21.42
C ILE A 182 3.44 -12.90 22.00
N ASP A 183 4.56 -13.45 21.54
CA ASP A 183 5.91 -13.09 22.00
C ASP A 183 6.66 -12.21 21.00
N THR A 184 6.47 -12.47 19.71
CA THR A 184 7.21 -11.83 18.61
C THR A 184 6.32 -11.63 17.40
N GLU A 185 6.75 -10.75 16.50
CA GLU A 185 6.10 -10.54 15.22
C GLU A 185 6.12 -11.81 14.34
N GLU A 186 7.24 -12.54 14.30
CA GLU A 186 7.32 -13.83 13.59
C GLU A 186 6.37 -14.87 14.20
N HIS A 187 6.16 -14.86 15.52
CA HIS A 187 5.16 -15.72 16.15
C HIS A 187 3.75 -15.42 15.60
N LEU A 188 3.39 -14.15 15.47
CA LEU A 188 2.11 -13.75 14.87
C LEU A 188 1.97 -14.27 13.43
N PHE A 189 2.99 -14.11 12.59
CA PHE A 189 2.93 -14.56 11.20
C PHE A 189 2.81 -16.07 11.09
N ARG A 190 3.73 -16.82 11.70
CA ARG A 190 3.78 -18.29 11.56
C ARG A 190 2.57 -19.03 12.13
N ALA A 191 1.83 -18.42 13.04
CA ALA A 191 0.68 -19.04 13.71
C ALA A 191 -0.67 -18.49 13.22
N TRP A 192 -0.71 -17.45 12.37
CA TRP A 192 -1.95 -16.88 11.85
C TRP A 192 -1.91 -16.53 10.37
N LEU A 193 -1.06 -15.57 9.97
CA LEU A 193 -1.12 -14.98 8.62
C LEU A 193 -0.40 -15.82 7.56
N ARG A 194 0.65 -16.53 7.96
CA ARG A 194 1.41 -17.50 7.16
C ARG A 194 1.63 -18.76 7.99
N PRO A 195 0.58 -19.57 8.26
CA PRO A 195 0.70 -20.79 9.05
C PRO A 195 1.75 -21.73 8.45
N THR A 196 2.80 -22.04 9.20
CA THR A 196 3.91 -22.93 8.77
C THR A 196 4.28 -23.95 9.83
#